data_AF-A0A1B6MRY7-F1
#
_entry.id   AF-A0A1B6MRY7-F1
#
_cell.length_a   1.000
_cell.length_b   1.000
_cell.length_c   1.000
_cell.angle_alpha   90.00
_cell.angle_beta   90.00
_cell.angle_gamma   90.00
#
_symmetry.space_group_name_H-M   'P 1'
#
loop_
_entity.id
_entity.type
_entity.pdbx_description
1 polymer ?
#
loop_
_entity_poly.entity_id
_entity_poly.type
_entity_poly.pdbx_seq_one_letter_code
_entity_poly.pdbx_strand_id
1 'polypeptide(L)'
;MFSNMKNKIREKTGSELPKLSLAQKSGIGRHSRQGSETSLSSLDPQPKEDLSPLPVSPSEIVLADGKSLTPKELNKLSKREDEWRSRLEKRDMEWTKKLEKKETELTKLMEDKEIEWRKQEQKMTEDLLKLTKELKEALKMAEDSKRKICQYQDDKDQLEGFQTQEIAKLKHLLLAKEQENSENVTALKEATSSLATLRSEVIRLRPFEERISNFQAVAKSDSIDMTVRVAEAERLCAEMAERCEVLQTELDSERSRETEDVRERVAELNARVDRQLYELEEERQKHAALAAQLDKEKREKDDALLRNAQVSQEVEMAKQDLRAQLREVDEFYKKHSNLEKKLVDKTQECEKVQNELNLLQARVAEVDSQTTDKGVERELKTKLCDLEAQLTDRNKNIRVLQQRLADMKKTLQRELKGVDPGGGGGGGGGGDITTNHHNPTPLPPPEDDVNFKYLKHVLIKFLTSREYEAQHLTRAVATLLRFSAEEERLLRETLEWRKSWFGSRPRLPKLRHSPS
;
A
#
# COMPACT_ATOMS: atom_id res chain seq x y z
N MET A 1 -23.57 -30.55 20.79
CA MET A 1 -22.44 -29.59 20.95
C MET A 1 -22.83 -28.14 20.66
N PHE A 2 -23.72 -27.85 19.71
CA PHE A 2 -24.18 -26.47 19.41
C PHE A 2 -24.98 -25.77 20.53
N SER A 3 -25.74 -26.49 21.36
CA SER A 3 -26.52 -25.88 22.44
C SER A 3 -25.65 -25.29 23.57
N ASN A 4 -24.52 -25.92 23.89
CA ASN A 4 -23.59 -25.39 24.91
C ASN A 4 -22.89 -24.11 24.44
N MET A 5 -22.65 -23.96 23.14
CA MET A 5 -22.04 -22.76 22.58
C MET A 5 -23.02 -21.58 22.57
N LYS A 6 -24.31 -21.84 22.29
CA LYS A 6 -25.38 -20.82 22.38
C LYS A 6 -25.57 -20.27 23.79
N ASN A 7 -25.48 -21.11 24.81
CA ASN A 7 -25.58 -20.68 26.21
C ASN A 7 -24.38 -19.82 26.64
N LYS A 8 -23.16 -20.20 26.21
CA LYS A 8 -21.92 -19.47 26.53
C LYS A 8 -21.87 -18.05 25.90
N ILE A 9 -22.54 -17.84 24.76
CA ILE A 9 -22.60 -16.55 24.07
C ILE A 9 -23.68 -15.64 24.69
N ARG A 10 -24.82 -16.21 25.10
CA ARG A 10 -25.88 -15.47 25.81
C ARG A 10 -25.38 -14.87 27.13
N GLU A 11 -24.58 -15.62 27.87
CA GLU A 11 -24.01 -15.22 29.17
C GLU A 11 -22.96 -14.11 29.04
N LYS A 12 -22.25 -14.04 27.91
CA LYS A 12 -21.15 -13.06 27.69
C LYS A 12 -21.56 -11.75 27.02
N THR A 13 -22.71 -11.71 26.35
CA THR A 13 -23.04 -10.58 25.45
C THR A 13 -24.35 -9.88 25.79
N GLY A 14 -25.13 -10.39 26.76
CA GLY A 14 -26.34 -9.75 27.29
C GLY A 14 -27.47 -9.44 26.29
N SER A 15 -27.32 -9.86 25.03
CA SER A 15 -28.24 -9.56 23.93
C SER A 15 -28.37 -10.77 23.00
N GLU A 16 -29.59 -11.03 22.52
CA GLU A 16 -29.85 -12.10 21.55
C GLU A 16 -29.33 -11.71 20.16
N LEU A 17 -28.68 -12.66 19.47
CA LEU A 17 -28.32 -12.49 18.07
C LEU A 17 -29.59 -12.44 17.18
N PRO A 18 -29.63 -11.59 16.13
CA PRO A 18 -30.79 -11.49 15.25
C PRO A 18 -31.07 -12.82 14.54
N LYS A 19 -32.32 -13.27 14.56
CA LYS A 19 -32.80 -14.42 13.80
C LYS A 19 -32.80 -14.08 12.30
N LEU A 20 -31.79 -14.56 11.56
CA LEU A 20 -31.88 -14.62 10.11
C LEU A 20 -32.82 -15.77 9.72
N SER A 21 -34.04 -15.41 9.31
CA SER A 21 -35.01 -16.35 8.78
C SER A 21 -34.58 -16.80 7.39
N LEU A 22 -34.22 -18.07 7.27
CA LEU A 22 -34.14 -18.78 6.00
C LEU A 22 -35.57 -19.04 5.51
N ALA A 23 -36.04 -18.23 4.56
CA ALA A 23 -37.28 -18.50 3.83
C ALA A 23 -36.93 -19.11 2.47
N GLN A 24 -37.08 -20.43 2.37
CA GLN A 24 -37.19 -21.16 1.11
C GLN A 24 -38.67 -21.25 0.70
N LYS A 25 -38.97 -20.78 -0.51
CA LYS A 25 -40.04 -21.16 -1.47
C LYS A 25 -40.13 -20.00 -2.47
N SER A 26 -40.34 -20.14 -3.78
CA SER A 26 -40.46 -21.27 -4.70
C SER A 26 -40.52 -20.64 -6.09
N GLY A 27 -39.84 -21.25 -7.07
CA GLY A 27 -40.39 -21.53 -8.38
C GLY A 27 -40.60 -20.41 -9.42
N ILE A 28 -40.13 -20.75 -10.64
CA ILE A 28 -40.69 -20.43 -11.97
C ILE A 28 -40.10 -19.21 -12.67
N GLY A 29 -39.59 -19.45 -13.89
CA GLY A 29 -39.58 -18.42 -14.93
C GLY A 29 -38.32 -18.30 -15.78
N ARG A 30 -37.97 -19.33 -16.57
CA ARG A 30 -37.28 -19.10 -17.84
C ARG A 30 -38.22 -18.29 -18.75
N HIS A 31 -37.85 -17.07 -19.13
CA HIS A 31 -37.93 -16.57 -20.51
C HIS A 31 -37.54 -15.09 -20.63
N SER A 32 -37.06 -14.78 -21.83
CA SER A 32 -37.12 -13.48 -22.50
C SER A 32 -36.02 -12.45 -22.23
N ARG A 33 -35.02 -12.52 -23.10
CA ARG A 33 -34.32 -11.33 -23.61
C ARG A 33 -35.27 -10.59 -24.55
N GLN A 34 -35.71 -9.38 -24.19
CA GLN A 34 -36.11 -8.36 -25.16
C GLN A 34 -36.26 -6.98 -24.51
N GLY A 35 -35.64 -5.98 -25.14
CA GLY A 35 -35.98 -4.54 -25.07
C GLY A 35 -35.64 -3.83 -23.74
N SER A 36 -35.16 -2.59 -23.71
CA SER A 36 -35.37 -1.53 -24.68
C SER A 36 -34.22 -0.53 -24.64
N GLU A 37 -33.63 -0.28 -25.81
CA GLU A 37 -33.03 1.01 -26.13
C GLU A 37 -34.18 1.99 -26.41
N THR A 38 -34.19 3.12 -25.72
CA THR A 38 -35.13 4.21 -26.01
C THR A 38 -34.49 5.18 -26.98
N SER A 39 -34.99 5.14 -28.22
CA SER A 39 -34.79 6.11 -29.27
C SER A 39 -35.19 7.53 -28.83
N LEU A 40 -34.33 8.50 -29.16
CA LEU A 40 -34.79 9.84 -29.52
C LEU A 40 -34.85 9.88 -31.05
N SER A 41 -36.08 9.89 -31.56
CA SER A 41 -36.39 10.14 -32.96
C SER A 41 -36.10 11.58 -33.36
N SER A 42 -35.91 11.72 -34.66
CA SER A 42 -36.33 12.84 -35.50
C SER A 42 -35.20 13.77 -35.94
N LEU A 43 -34.62 13.43 -37.10
CA LEU A 43 -34.61 14.29 -38.27
C LEU A 43 -34.15 13.45 -39.46
N ASP A 44 -35.16 12.93 -40.16
CA ASP A 44 -35.08 12.30 -41.46
C ASP A 44 -34.87 13.42 -42.51
N PRO A 45 -33.75 13.50 -43.24
CA PRO A 45 -33.72 14.21 -44.49
C PRO A 45 -34.14 13.22 -45.56
N GLN A 46 -35.38 13.40 -46.03
CA GLN A 46 -35.88 12.86 -47.29
C GLN A 46 -34.78 12.81 -48.37
N PRO A 47 -34.77 11.77 -49.22
CA PRO A 47 -33.98 11.79 -50.43
C PRO A 47 -34.46 12.97 -51.27
N LYS A 48 -33.61 13.99 -51.36
CA LYS A 48 -33.84 15.13 -52.24
C LYS A 48 -34.02 14.57 -53.65
N GLU A 49 -35.09 15.06 -54.27
CA GLU A 49 -35.39 14.93 -55.69
C GLU A 49 -34.11 14.96 -56.54
N ASP A 50 -34.04 14.03 -57.48
CA ASP A 50 -33.21 14.13 -58.68
C ASP A 50 -33.62 15.42 -59.42
N LEU A 51 -33.07 16.55 -59.00
CA LEU A 51 -32.92 17.70 -59.86
C LEU A 51 -31.69 17.43 -60.72
N SER A 52 -31.97 16.91 -61.92
CA SER A 52 -31.12 17.02 -63.09
C SER A 52 -30.26 18.29 -63.02
N PRO A 53 -28.92 18.22 -63.17
CA PRO A 53 -28.17 19.41 -63.47
C PRO A 53 -28.63 19.86 -64.86
N LEU A 54 -29.46 20.91 -64.88
CA LEU A 54 -29.59 21.75 -66.06
C LEU A 54 -28.16 22.08 -66.53
N PRO A 55 -27.87 21.97 -67.85
CA PRO A 55 -26.58 22.38 -68.36
C PRO A 55 -26.52 23.90 -68.21
N VAL A 56 -25.97 24.37 -67.09
CA VAL A 56 -25.58 25.76 -66.93
C VAL A 56 -24.39 25.90 -67.87
N SER A 57 -24.67 26.44 -69.07
CA SER A 57 -23.66 27.01 -69.95
C SER A 57 -22.68 27.84 -69.12
N PRO A 58 -21.38 27.83 -69.41
CA PRO A 58 -20.37 28.54 -68.63
C PRO A 58 -20.67 30.05 -68.66
N SER A 59 -21.50 30.51 -67.71
CA SER A 59 -21.70 31.91 -67.45
C SER A 59 -20.35 32.44 -66.99
N GLU A 60 -19.74 33.27 -67.84
CA GLU A 60 -18.57 34.05 -67.49
C GLU A 60 -18.80 34.64 -66.10
N ILE A 61 -17.95 34.25 -65.15
CA ILE A 61 -17.92 34.86 -63.83
C ILE A 61 -17.48 36.31 -64.08
N VAL A 62 -18.44 37.22 -64.13
CA VAL A 62 -18.21 38.66 -64.27
C VAL A 62 -18.00 39.21 -62.87
N LEU A 63 -16.84 39.83 -62.65
CA LEU A 63 -16.52 40.52 -61.40
C LEU A 63 -17.43 41.75 -61.24
N ALA A 64 -17.58 42.26 -60.01
CA ALA A 64 -18.49 43.36 -59.67
C ALA A 64 -18.24 44.69 -60.44
N ASP A 65 -17.17 44.77 -61.23
CA ASP A 65 -16.79 45.88 -62.11
C ASP A 65 -17.17 45.68 -63.60
N GLY A 66 -17.89 44.61 -63.96
CA GLY A 66 -18.40 44.39 -65.31
C GLY A 66 -17.38 43.83 -66.32
N LYS A 67 -16.18 43.43 -65.88
CA LYS A 67 -15.20 42.74 -66.74
C LYS A 67 -15.37 41.22 -66.65
N SER A 68 -15.50 40.56 -67.80
CA SER A 68 -15.51 39.10 -67.90
C SER A 68 -14.09 38.55 -67.72
N LEU A 69 -13.95 37.57 -66.83
CA LEU A 69 -12.69 36.87 -66.60
C LEU A 69 -12.29 36.13 -67.89
N THR A 70 -11.13 36.46 -68.44
CA THR A 70 -10.63 35.76 -69.63
C THR A 70 -10.37 34.29 -69.32
N PRO A 71 -10.44 33.36 -70.30
CA PRO A 71 -10.16 31.94 -70.09
C PRO A 71 -8.78 31.67 -69.46
N LYS A 72 -7.82 32.56 -69.68
CA LYS A 72 -6.48 32.51 -69.06
C LYS A 72 -6.50 32.89 -67.58
N GLU A 73 -7.34 33.84 -67.17
CA GLU A 73 -7.50 34.25 -65.78
C GLU A 73 -8.29 33.22 -64.98
N LEU A 74 -9.32 32.62 -65.58
CA LEU A 74 -10.07 31.51 -64.98
C LEU A 74 -9.17 30.29 -64.71
N ASN A 75 -8.29 29.96 -65.66
CA ASN A 75 -7.30 28.87 -65.51
C ASN A 75 -6.25 29.20 -64.42
N LYS A 76 -5.84 30.46 -64.27
CA LYS A 76 -4.96 30.87 -63.17
C LYS A 76 -5.63 30.77 -61.79
N LEU A 77 -6.91 31.13 -61.70
CA LEU A 77 -7.69 31.02 -60.46
C LEU A 77 -7.93 29.55 -60.09
N SER A 78 -8.30 28.70 -61.05
CA SER A 78 -8.44 27.25 -60.84
C SER A 78 -7.14 26.60 -60.37
N LYS A 79 -5.99 26.92 -60.99
CA LYS A 79 -4.69 26.43 -60.50
C LYS A 79 -4.39 26.87 -59.07
N ARG A 80 -4.74 28.11 -58.73
CA ARG A 80 -4.55 28.64 -57.38
C ARG A 80 -5.50 27.97 -56.38
N GLU A 81 -6.73 27.69 -56.77
CA GLU A 81 -7.69 26.91 -56.00
C GLU A 81 -7.18 25.48 -55.74
N ASP A 82 -6.67 24.81 -56.77
CA ASP A 82 -6.07 23.48 -56.66
C ASP A 82 -4.84 23.48 -55.74
N GLU A 83 -4.00 24.53 -55.82
CA GLU A 83 -2.89 24.73 -54.88
C GLU A 83 -3.37 24.90 -53.44
N TRP A 84 -4.43 25.67 -53.20
CA TRP A 84 -5.01 25.85 -51.87
C TRP A 84 -5.67 24.58 -51.35
N ARG A 85 -6.40 23.84 -52.20
CA ARG A 85 -6.97 22.53 -51.89
C ARG A 85 -5.88 21.52 -51.52
N SER A 86 -4.82 21.44 -52.32
CA SER A 86 -3.67 20.56 -52.04
C SER A 86 -2.95 20.94 -50.74
N ARG A 87 -2.83 22.25 -50.44
CA ARG A 87 -2.26 22.72 -49.16
C ARG A 87 -3.15 22.39 -47.96
N LEU A 88 -4.47 22.51 -48.12
CA LEU A 88 -5.44 22.18 -47.08
C LEU A 88 -5.42 20.67 -46.82
N GLU A 89 -5.47 19.85 -47.88
CA GLU A 89 -5.43 18.40 -47.79
C GLU A 89 -4.13 17.88 -47.18
N LYS A 90 -2.97 18.50 -47.50
CA LYS A 90 -1.71 18.21 -46.81
C LYS A 90 -1.76 18.56 -45.33
N ARG A 91 -2.37 19.70 -44.98
CA ARG A 91 -2.54 20.13 -43.58
C ARG A 91 -3.44 19.17 -42.83
N ASP A 92 -4.55 18.75 -43.43
CA ASP A 92 -5.50 17.80 -42.86
C ASP A 92 -4.83 16.44 -42.68
N MET A 93 -4.12 15.93 -43.69
CA MET A 93 -3.33 14.70 -43.58
C MET A 93 -2.26 14.76 -42.47
N GLU A 94 -1.58 15.89 -42.31
CA GLU A 94 -0.63 16.10 -41.21
C GLU A 94 -1.30 16.09 -39.84
N TRP A 95 -2.47 16.71 -39.70
CA TRP A 95 -3.22 16.71 -38.44
C TRP A 95 -3.80 15.35 -38.12
N THR A 96 -4.34 14.63 -39.11
CA THR A 96 -4.82 13.25 -38.95
C THR A 96 -3.68 12.35 -38.48
N LYS A 97 -2.49 12.41 -39.11
CA LYS A 97 -1.32 11.64 -38.65
C LYS A 97 -0.86 12.02 -37.24
N LYS A 98 -0.95 13.29 -36.86
CA LYS A 98 -0.65 13.72 -35.48
C LYS A 98 -1.67 13.17 -34.50
N LEU A 99 -2.95 13.15 -34.87
CA LEU A 99 -4.03 12.60 -34.05
C LEU A 99 -3.85 11.10 -33.86
N GLU A 100 -3.65 10.34 -34.95
CA GLU A 100 -3.35 8.90 -34.92
C GLU A 100 -2.10 8.59 -34.08
N LYS A 101 -1.04 9.40 -34.22
CA LYS A 101 0.16 9.24 -33.39
C LYS A 101 -0.13 9.49 -31.91
N LYS A 102 -0.99 10.46 -31.59
CA LYS A 102 -1.39 10.73 -30.21
C LYS A 102 -2.28 9.63 -29.64
N GLU A 103 -3.18 9.11 -30.45
CA GLU A 103 -4.08 8.02 -30.09
C GLU A 103 -3.30 6.72 -29.85
N THR A 104 -2.31 6.40 -30.70
CA THR A 104 -1.39 5.27 -30.51
C THR A 104 -0.46 5.44 -29.30
N GLU A 105 0.04 6.65 -29.04
CA GLU A 105 0.80 6.95 -27.82
C GLU A 105 -0.04 6.75 -26.54
N LEU A 106 -1.31 7.18 -26.56
CA LEU A 106 -2.23 7.02 -25.43
C LEU A 106 -2.64 5.55 -25.21
N THR A 107 -2.95 4.82 -26.27
CA THR A 107 -3.28 3.38 -26.18
C THR A 107 -2.09 2.59 -25.64
N LYS A 108 -0.88 2.85 -26.14
CA LYS A 108 0.33 2.21 -25.60
C LYS A 108 0.57 2.53 -24.13
N LEU A 109 0.35 3.78 -23.71
CA LEU A 109 0.48 4.15 -22.30
C LEU A 109 -0.54 3.41 -21.41
N MET A 110 -1.76 3.22 -21.89
CA MET A 110 -2.79 2.46 -21.18
C MET A 110 -2.43 0.97 -21.09
N GLU A 111 -1.93 0.37 -22.18
CA GLU A 111 -1.45 -1.01 -22.19
C GLU A 111 -0.26 -1.21 -21.22
N ASP A 112 0.72 -0.31 -21.24
CA ASP A 112 1.87 -0.35 -20.32
C ASP A 112 1.41 -0.25 -18.86
N LYS A 113 0.40 0.59 -18.57
CA LYS A 113 -0.20 0.70 -17.22
C LYS A 113 -0.97 -0.55 -16.83
N GLU A 114 -1.71 -1.16 -17.76
CA GLU A 114 -2.44 -2.40 -17.52
C GLU A 114 -1.48 -3.58 -17.25
N ILE A 115 -0.36 -3.66 -17.98
CA ILE A 115 0.70 -4.64 -17.75
C ILE A 115 1.32 -4.44 -16.35
N GLU A 116 1.60 -3.20 -15.96
CA GLU A 116 2.19 -2.91 -14.65
C GLU A 116 1.23 -3.25 -13.51
N TRP A 117 -0.06 -2.96 -13.66
CA TRP A 117 -1.09 -3.37 -12.72
C TRP A 117 -1.21 -4.89 -12.63
N ARG A 118 -1.21 -5.61 -13.76
CA ARG A 118 -1.22 -7.08 -13.76
C ARG A 118 0.00 -7.66 -13.04
N LYS A 119 1.19 -7.11 -13.25
CA LYS A 119 2.41 -7.53 -12.53
C LYS A 119 2.30 -7.30 -11.04
N GLN A 120 1.78 -6.14 -10.64
CA GLN A 120 1.59 -5.82 -9.23
C GLN A 120 0.55 -6.75 -8.58
N GLU A 121 -0.55 -7.02 -9.26
CA GLU A 121 -1.59 -7.98 -8.81
C GLU A 121 -1.02 -9.40 -8.68
N GLN A 122 -0.25 -9.85 -9.67
CA GLN A 122 0.42 -11.15 -9.63
C GLN A 122 1.39 -11.24 -8.44
N LYS A 123 2.22 -10.20 -8.23
CA LYS A 123 3.15 -10.14 -7.10
C LYS A 123 2.43 -10.22 -5.75
N MET A 124 1.35 -9.46 -5.58
CA MET A 124 0.53 -9.52 -4.35
C MET A 124 -0.08 -10.91 -4.15
N THR A 125 -0.50 -11.57 -5.23
CA THR A 125 -1.05 -12.93 -5.19
C THR A 125 0.01 -13.97 -4.80
N GLU A 126 1.22 -13.85 -5.36
CA GLU A 126 2.37 -14.71 -5.02
C GLU A 126 2.80 -14.52 -3.56
N ASP A 127 2.88 -13.28 -3.08
CA ASP A 127 3.21 -12.96 -1.68
C ASP A 127 2.14 -13.51 -0.72
N LEU A 128 0.85 -13.37 -1.05
CA LEU A 128 -0.25 -13.97 -0.28
C LEU A 128 -0.18 -15.49 -0.26
N LEU A 129 0.14 -16.13 -1.40
CA LEU A 129 0.28 -17.58 -1.49
C LEU A 129 1.47 -18.07 -0.65
N LYS A 130 2.60 -17.36 -0.69
CA LYS A 130 3.80 -17.65 0.11
C LYS A 130 3.49 -17.53 1.60
N LEU A 131 2.89 -16.43 2.04
CA LEU A 131 2.50 -16.22 3.43
C LEU A 131 1.51 -17.29 3.91
N THR A 132 0.55 -17.66 3.05
CA THR A 132 -0.41 -18.74 3.34
C THR A 132 0.29 -20.08 3.53
N LYS A 133 1.33 -20.38 2.74
CA LYS A 133 2.11 -21.60 2.87
C LYS A 133 2.92 -21.61 4.17
N GLU A 134 3.61 -20.52 4.49
CA GLU A 134 4.37 -20.36 5.74
C GLU A 134 3.47 -20.52 6.97
N LEU A 135 2.27 -19.92 6.96
CA LEU A 135 1.29 -20.08 8.03
C LEU A 135 0.81 -21.54 8.18
N LYS A 136 0.59 -22.26 7.08
CA LYS A 136 0.22 -23.68 7.13
C LYS A 136 1.33 -24.55 7.70
N GLU A 137 2.58 -24.28 7.33
CA GLU A 137 3.75 -24.99 7.87
C GLU A 137 3.93 -24.71 9.36
N ALA A 138 3.80 -23.45 9.78
CA ALA A 138 3.83 -23.07 11.19
C ALA A 138 2.70 -23.73 12.00
N LEU A 139 1.49 -23.79 11.45
CA LEU A 139 0.35 -24.48 12.07
C LEU A 139 0.65 -25.98 12.26
N LYS A 140 1.16 -26.65 11.22
CA LYS A 140 1.52 -28.07 11.29
C LYS A 140 2.61 -28.33 12.35
N MET A 141 3.63 -27.48 12.42
CA MET A 141 4.67 -27.59 13.45
C MET A 141 4.13 -27.38 14.86
N ALA A 142 3.18 -26.45 15.04
CA ALA A 142 2.51 -26.22 16.32
C ALA A 142 1.64 -27.43 16.72
N GLU A 143 0.92 -28.03 15.78
CA GLU A 143 0.12 -29.24 16.01
C GLU A 143 0.98 -30.44 16.38
N ASP A 144 2.12 -30.63 15.71
CA ASP A 144 3.07 -31.71 16.03
C ASP A 144 3.72 -31.51 17.40
N SER A 145 4.07 -30.27 17.74
CA SER A 145 4.61 -29.92 19.07
C SER A 145 3.58 -30.18 20.17
N LYS A 146 2.32 -29.80 19.94
CA LYS A 146 1.21 -30.10 20.85
C LYS A 146 1.04 -31.60 21.05
N ARG A 147 1.13 -32.40 19.97
CA ARG A 147 1.03 -33.86 20.05
C ARG A 147 2.13 -34.47 20.91
N LYS A 148 3.38 -34.00 20.75
CA LYS A 148 4.51 -34.43 21.59
C LYS A 148 4.29 -34.08 23.05
N ILE A 149 3.80 -32.88 23.36
CA ILE A 149 3.50 -32.48 24.75
C ILE A 149 2.46 -33.40 25.38
N CYS A 150 1.37 -33.72 24.65
CA CYS A 150 0.39 -34.68 25.14
C CYS A 150 1.01 -36.05 25.41
N GLN A 151 1.84 -36.55 24.49
CA GLN A 151 2.52 -37.83 24.66
C GLN A 151 3.44 -37.84 25.88
N TYR A 152 4.24 -36.78 26.08
CA TYR A 152 5.08 -36.65 27.29
C TYR A 152 4.27 -36.61 28.57
N GLN A 153 3.07 -36.00 28.55
CA GLN A 153 2.18 -35.99 29.70
C GLN A 153 1.64 -37.39 29.98
N ASP A 154 1.21 -38.12 28.95
CA ASP A 154 0.74 -39.50 29.10
C ASP A 154 1.83 -40.44 29.63
N ASP A 155 3.07 -40.31 29.12
CA ASP A 155 4.23 -41.09 29.58
C ASP A 155 4.58 -40.75 31.04
N LYS A 156 4.51 -39.46 31.40
CA LYS A 156 4.71 -39.00 32.79
C LYS A 156 3.67 -39.61 33.73
N ASP A 157 2.39 -39.56 33.36
CA ASP A 157 1.30 -40.10 34.19
C ASP A 157 1.46 -41.63 34.36
N GLN A 158 1.93 -42.34 33.32
CA GLN A 158 2.26 -43.76 33.41
C GLN A 158 3.42 -44.03 34.39
N LEU A 159 4.51 -43.26 34.30
CA LEU A 159 5.66 -43.38 35.20
C LEU A 159 5.26 -43.10 36.66
N GLU A 160 4.45 -42.06 36.90
CA GLU A 160 3.90 -41.77 38.23
C GLU A 160 3.01 -42.92 38.75
N GLY A 161 2.26 -43.56 37.85
CA GLY A 161 1.48 -44.78 38.14
C GLY A 161 2.37 -45.96 38.57
N PHE A 162 3.44 -46.23 37.83
CA PHE A 162 4.40 -47.29 38.18
C PHE A 162 5.11 -46.99 39.50
N GLN A 163 5.57 -45.76 39.69
CA GLN A 163 6.21 -45.33 40.94
C GLN A 163 5.28 -45.51 42.14
N THR A 164 4.00 -45.12 42.00
CA THR A 164 2.99 -45.29 43.05
C THR A 164 2.79 -46.78 43.38
N GLN A 165 2.76 -47.64 42.36
CA GLN A 165 2.64 -49.08 42.54
C GLN A 165 3.86 -49.69 43.24
N GLU A 166 5.08 -49.29 42.86
CA GLU A 166 6.32 -49.75 43.50
C GLU A 166 6.42 -49.29 44.95
N ILE A 167 6.07 -48.03 45.24
CA ILE A 167 6.00 -47.51 46.61
C ILE A 167 5.01 -48.33 47.44
N ALA A 168 3.84 -48.68 46.89
CA ALA A 168 2.88 -49.53 47.59
C ALA A 168 3.44 -50.93 47.88
N LYS A 169 4.09 -51.56 46.90
CA LYS A 169 4.73 -52.87 47.07
C LYS A 169 5.83 -52.83 48.14
N LEU A 170 6.70 -51.82 48.10
CA LEU A 170 7.76 -51.63 49.10
C LEU A 170 7.18 -51.40 50.50
N LYS A 171 6.12 -50.59 50.62
CA LYS A 171 5.42 -50.39 51.90
C LYS A 171 4.87 -51.69 52.46
N HIS A 172 4.22 -52.51 51.63
CA HIS A 172 3.72 -53.82 52.06
C HIS A 172 4.84 -54.77 52.49
N LEU A 173 5.93 -54.84 51.71
CA LEU A 173 7.07 -55.70 52.04
C LEU A 173 7.77 -55.25 53.32
N LEU A 174 7.94 -53.94 53.52
CA LEU A 174 8.52 -53.37 54.73
C LEU A 174 7.67 -53.72 55.95
N LEU A 175 6.35 -53.53 55.86
CA LEU A 175 5.41 -53.85 56.94
C LEU A 175 5.43 -55.35 57.28
N ALA A 176 5.53 -56.22 56.27
CA ALA A 176 5.69 -57.66 56.49
C ALA A 176 7.01 -58.00 57.19
N LYS A 177 8.11 -57.32 56.83
CA LYS A 177 9.42 -57.52 57.47
C LYS A 177 9.47 -56.95 58.89
N GLU A 178 8.81 -55.84 59.15
CA GLU A 178 8.65 -55.31 60.51
C GLU A 178 7.88 -56.30 61.40
N GLN A 179 6.81 -56.91 60.88
CA GLN A 179 6.06 -57.94 61.57
C GLN A 179 6.91 -59.18 61.86
N GLU A 180 7.59 -59.75 60.86
CA GLU A 180 8.50 -60.90 61.03
C GLU A 180 9.62 -60.61 62.03
N ASN A 181 10.20 -59.42 61.99
CA ASN A 181 11.23 -59.02 62.94
C ASN A 181 10.67 -58.92 64.38
N SER A 182 9.44 -58.42 64.53
CA SER A 182 8.78 -58.37 65.83
C SER A 182 8.56 -59.78 66.42
N GLU A 183 8.15 -60.74 65.59
CA GLU A 183 7.97 -62.14 65.95
C GLU A 183 9.30 -62.81 66.31
N ASN A 184 10.36 -62.59 65.53
CA ASN A 184 11.71 -63.08 65.82
C ASN A 184 12.24 -62.52 67.15
N VAL A 185 12.00 -61.25 67.44
CA VAL A 185 12.38 -60.64 68.73
C VAL A 185 11.63 -61.32 69.88
N THR A 186 10.35 -61.65 69.72
CA THR A 186 9.61 -62.40 70.75
C THR A 186 10.15 -63.82 70.93
N ALA A 187 10.38 -64.56 69.84
CA ALA A 187 10.94 -65.91 69.89
C ALA A 187 12.34 -65.94 70.52
N LEU A 188 13.19 -64.94 70.22
CA LEU A 188 14.52 -64.84 70.81
C LEU A 188 14.45 -64.58 72.32
N LYS A 189 13.51 -63.75 72.78
CA LYS A 189 13.28 -63.53 74.22
C LYS A 189 12.87 -64.83 74.92
N GLU A 190 11.97 -65.60 74.31
CA GLU A 190 11.54 -66.91 74.83
C GLU A 190 12.69 -67.92 74.88
N ALA A 191 13.47 -68.07 73.80
CA ALA A 191 14.63 -68.96 73.76
C ALA A 191 15.70 -68.56 74.79
N THR A 192 15.95 -67.26 74.95
CA THR A 192 16.88 -66.73 75.95
C THR A 192 16.43 -67.08 77.37
N SER A 193 15.13 -66.95 77.66
CA SER A 193 14.57 -67.35 78.96
C SER A 193 14.70 -68.86 79.22
N SER A 194 14.50 -69.69 78.18
CA SER A 194 14.64 -71.15 78.27
C SER A 194 16.10 -71.56 78.48
N LEU A 195 17.06 -70.92 77.81
CA LEU A 195 18.48 -71.12 78.04
C LEU A 195 18.92 -70.73 79.45
N ALA A 196 18.36 -69.65 80.02
CA ALA A 196 18.62 -69.28 81.41
C ALA A 196 18.17 -70.40 82.37
N THR A 197 16.99 -70.96 82.15
CA THR A 197 16.48 -72.11 82.91
C THR A 197 17.38 -73.34 82.77
N LEU A 198 17.77 -73.73 81.54
CA LEU A 198 18.65 -74.88 81.32
C LEU A 198 20.05 -74.68 81.92
N ARG A 199 20.60 -73.46 81.84
CA ARG A 199 21.89 -73.15 82.49
C ARG A 199 21.82 -73.34 84.01
N SER A 200 20.71 -72.94 84.63
CA SER A 200 20.51 -73.18 86.07
C SER A 200 20.49 -74.67 86.40
N GLU A 201 19.92 -75.48 85.51
CA GLU A 201 19.84 -76.94 85.67
C GLU A 201 21.20 -77.64 85.45
N VAL A 202 22.00 -77.20 84.48
CA VAL A 202 23.37 -77.70 84.27
C VAL A 202 24.24 -77.43 85.50
N ILE A 203 24.13 -76.24 86.09
CA ILE A 203 24.86 -75.89 87.32
C ILE A 203 24.46 -76.84 88.47
N ARG A 204 23.18 -77.22 88.54
CA ARG A 204 22.66 -78.19 89.53
C ARG A 204 23.25 -79.59 89.34
N LEU A 205 23.51 -80.02 88.10
CA LEU A 205 23.94 -81.39 87.77
C LEU A 205 25.47 -81.63 87.83
N ARG A 206 26.30 -80.59 87.68
CA ARG A 206 27.77 -80.67 87.66
C ARG A 206 28.42 -81.50 88.80
N PRO A 207 27.95 -81.50 90.07
CA PRO A 207 28.56 -82.29 91.14
C PRO A 207 28.41 -83.82 91.00
N PHE A 208 27.50 -84.29 90.14
CA PHE A 208 27.29 -85.71 89.89
C PHE A 208 28.27 -86.26 88.85
N GLU A 209 28.68 -85.45 87.86
CA GLU A 209 29.64 -85.84 86.82
C GLU A 209 31.05 -86.05 87.39
N GLU A 210 31.51 -85.19 88.31
CA GLU A 210 32.80 -85.34 89.00
C GLU A 210 32.89 -86.64 89.81
N ARG A 211 31.75 -87.16 90.27
CA ARG A 211 31.67 -88.43 91.02
C ARG A 211 31.78 -89.65 90.10
N ILE A 212 31.35 -89.55 88.85
CA ILE A 212 31.45 -90.62 87.84
C ILE A 212 32.88 -90.71 87.29
N SER A 213 33.57 -89.57 87.14
CA SER A 213 34.96 -89.52 86.66
C SER A 213 35.94 -90.24 87.61
N ASN A 214 35.69 -90.23 88.92
CA ASN A 214 36.53 -90.90 89.92
C ASN A 214 36.46 -92.44 89.90
N PHE A 215 35.42 -93.04 89.30
CA PHE A 215 35.30 -94.50 89.20
C PHE A 215 35.96 -95.09 87.95
N GLN A 216 36.34 -94.26 86.98
CA GLN A 216 36.86 -94.69 85.68
C GLN A 216 38.40 -94.87 85.66
N ALA A 217 39.10 -94.52 86.75
CA ALA A 217 40.57 -94.51 86.85
C ALA A 217 41.21 -95.80 87.43
N VAL A 218 40.42 -96.77 87.92
CA VAL A 218 40.95 -97.94 88.68
C VAL A 218 41.04 -99.25 87.87
N ALA A 219 40.58 -99.27 86.61
CA ALA A 219 40.35 -100.53 85.89
C ALA A 219 41.12 -100.67 84.57
N LYS A 220 42.46 -100.54 84.53
CA LYS A 220 43.30 -100.99 83.39
C LYS A 220 44.72 -101.37 83.82
N SER A 221 44.94 -102.62 84.23
CA SER A 221 46.27 -103.24 84.33
C SER A 221 46.19 -104.73 83.99
N ASP A 222 47.25 -105.22 83.35
CA ASP A 222 47.69 -106.63 83.19
C ASP A 222 47.44 -107.26 81.79
N SER A 223 48.36 -107.11 80.83
CA SER A 223 49.66 -107.80 80.68
C SER A 223 49.65 -109.15 79.91
N ILE A 224 48.51 -109.59 79.35
CA ILE A 224 48.47 -110.53 78.19
C ILE A 224 48.18 -109.78 76.86
N ASP A 225 48.07 -108.47 77.01
CA ASP A 225 47.63 -107.46 76.06
C ASP A 225 48.68 -107.20 74.96
N MET A 226 49.99 -107.33 75.22
CA MET A 226 51.01 -106.77 74.32
C MET A 226 51.11 -107.37 72.91
N THR A 227 50.78 -108.65 72.69
CA THR A 227 50.91 -109.26 71.35
C THR A 227 49.64 -109.12 70.52
N VAL A 228 48.47 -109.25 71.15
CA VAL A 228 47.18 -108.86 70.55
C VAL A 228 47.16 -107.36 70.29
N ARG A 229 47.73 -106.54 71.17
CA ARG A 229 47.94 -105.10 70.96
C ARG A 229 48.91 -104.77 69.85
N VAL A 230 49.91 -105.60 69.54
CA VAL A 230 50.80 -105.34 68.40
C VAL A 230 50.07 -105.64 67.09
N ALA A 231 49.36 -106.77 66.99
CA ALA A 231 48.52 -107.08 65.81
C ALA A 231 47.33 -106.11 65.67
N GLU A 232 46.72 -105.70 66.78
CA GLU A 232 45.72 -104.64 66.82
C GLU A 232 46.34 -103.28 66.53
N ALA A 233 47.57 -102.99 66.96
CA ALA A 233 48.27 -101.74 66.62
C ALA A 233 48.61 -101.69 65.13
N GLU A 234 49.03 -102.79 64.51
CA GLU A 234 49.26 -102.87 63.06
C GLU A 234 47.94 -102.72 62.29
N ARG A 235 46.86 -103.38 62.73
CA ARG A 235 45.51 -103.21 62.17
C ARG A 235 45.00 -101.77 62.33
N LEU A 236 45.23 -101.16 63.49
CA LEU A 236 44.89 -99.76 63.76
C LEU A 236 45.76 -98.81 62.93
N CYS A 237 47.05 -99.09 62.72
CA CYS A 237 47.90 -98.30 61.83
C CYS A 237 47.42 -98.37 60.39
N ALA A 238 46.99 -99.54 59.90
CA ALA A 238 46.41 -99.70 58.57
C ALA A 238 45.05 -98.98 58.45
N GLU A 239 44.16 -99.14 59.44
CA GLU A 239 42.86 -98.45 59.50
C GLU A 239 43.03 -96.92 59.59
N MET A 240 44.03 -96.45 60.35
CA MET A 240 44.37 -95.04 60.43
C MET A 240 44.98 -94.52 59.13
N ALA A 241 45.77 -95.33 58.40
CA ALA A 241 46.30 -94.97 57.10
C ALA A 241 45.18 -94.84 56.05
N GLU A 242 44.26 -95.80 55.99
CA GLU A 242 43.06 -95.75 55.14
C GLU A 242 42.19 -94.54 55.50
N ARG A 243 41.98 -94.29 56.79
CA ARG A 243 41.25 -93.09 57.26
C ARG A 243 41.97 -91.79 56.90
N CYS A 244 43.30 -91.74 56.93
CA CYS A 244 44.07 -90.59 56.47
C CYS A 244 43.91 -90.38 54.96
N GLU A 245 43.86 -91.44 54.16
CA GLU A 245 43.62 -91.36 52.72
C GLU A 245 42.19 -90.87 52.40
N VAL A 246 41.18 -91.39 53.11
CA VAL A 246 39.79 -90.90 53.01
C VAL A 246 39.70 -89.43 53.40
N LEU A 247 40.27 -89.02 54.55
CA LEU A 247 40.27 -87.62 54.97
C LEU A 247 41.01 -86.72 53.98
N GLN A 248 42.09 -87.21 53.35
CA GLN A 248 42.83 -86.46 52.34
C GLN A 248 41.98 -86.25 51.08
N THR A 249 41.28 -87.29 50.60
CA THR A 249 40.38 -87.19 49.45
C THR A 249 39.16 -86.31 49.74
N GLU A 250 38.58 -86.39 50.94
CA GLU A 250 37.51 -85.49 51.39
C GLU A 250 38.00 -84.03 51.42
N LEU A 251 39.18 -83.77 52.00
CA LEU A 251 39.78 -82.44 52.05
C LEU A 251 40.04 -81.87 50.64
N ASP A 252 40.55 -82.68 49.72
CA ASP A 252 40.80 -82.24 48.34
C ASP A 252 39.48 -82.01 47.58
N SER A 253 38.43 -82.79 47.86
CA SER A 253 37.09 -82.57 47.30
C SER A 253 36.44 -81.30 47.85
N GLU A 254 36.59 -81.01 49.14
CA GLU A 254 36.10 -79.78 49.78
C GLU A 254 36.83 -78.57 49.23
N ARG A 255 38.16 -78.63 49.10
CA ARG A 255 38.96 -77.57 48.46
C ARG A 255 38.53 -77.32 47.02
N SER A 256 38.33 -78.37 46.23
CA SER A 256 37.84 -78.23 44.85
C SER A 256 36.48 -77.54 44.82
N ARG A 257 35.56 -77.97 45.68
CA ARG A 257 34.22 -77.37 45.79
C ARG A 257 34.29 -75.89 46.20
N GLU A 258 35.09 -75.55 47.21
CA GLU A 258 35.28 -74.15 47.63
C GLU A 258 35.86 -73.28 46.51
N THR A 259 36.83 -73.81 45.74
CA THR A 259 37.39 -73.07 44.60
C THR A 259 36.38 -72.85 43.48
N GLU A 260 35.48 -73.79 43.24
CA GLU A 260 34.42 -73.69 42.25
C GLU A 260 33.33 -72.71 42.70
N ASP A 261 32.89 -72.77 43.96
CA ASP A 261 31.94 -71.82 44.56
C ASP A 261 32.48 -70.37 44.49
N VAL A 262 33.78 -70.17 44.79
CA VAL A 262 34.42 -68.84 44.66
C VAL A 262 34.50 -68.41 43.20
N ARG A 263 34.84 -69.32 42.27
CA ARG A 263 34.89 -69.00 40.83
C ARG A 263 33.51 -68.59 40.31
N GLU A 264 32.45 -69.29 40.69
CA GLU A 264 31.07 -68.96 40.32
C GLU A 264 30.67 -67.59 40.88
N ARG A 265 30.94 -67.34 42.17
CA ARG A 265 30.71 -66.04 42.82
C ARG A 265 31.42 -64.89 42.09
N VAL A 266 32.67 -65.10 41.66
CA VAL A 266 33.43 -64.10 40.88
C VAL A 266 32.80 -63.89 39.51
N ALA A 267 32.36 -64.94 38.82
CA ALA A 267 31.68 -64.83 37.53
C ALA A 267 30.36 -64.06 37.65
N GLU A 268 29.55 -64.32 38.68
CA GLU A 268 28.31 -63.59 38.96
C GLU A 268 28.58 -62.10 39.25
N LEU A 269 29.59 -61.81 40.06
CA LEU A 269 29.98 -60.44 40.37
C LEU A 269 30.44 -59.69 39.11
N ASN A 270 31.26 -60.32 38.26
CA ASN A 270 31.68 -59.74 36.98
C ASN A 270 30.48 -59.46 36.07
N ALA A 271 29.56 -60.41 35.91
CA ALA A 271 28.34 -60.20 35.12
C ALA A 271 27.43 -59.10 35.70
N ARG A 272 27.47 -58.86 37.02
CA ARG A 272 26.76 -57.74 37.64
C ARG A 272 27.46 -56.41 37.35
N VAL A 273 28.79 -56.38 37.42
CA VAL A 273 29.59 -55.19 37.06
C VAL A 273 29.37 -54.81 35.60
N ASP A 274 29.40 -55.77 34.67
CA ASP A 274 29.19 -55.50 33.24
C ASP A 274 27.80 -54.91 32.96
N ARG A 275 26.75 -55.43 33.63
CA ARG A 275 25.40 -54.85 33.56
C ARG A 275 25.35 -53.42 34.07
N GLN A 276 25.98 -53.14 35.22
CA GLN A 276 26.03 -51.79 35.78
C GLN A 276 26.81 -50.82 34.89
N LEU A 277 27.88 -51.28 34.23
CA LEU A 277 28.62 -50.47 33.27
C LEU A 277 27.77 -50.13 32.04
N TYR A 278 27.02 -51.10 31.52
CA TYR A 278 26.11 -50.87 30.40
C TYR A 278 25.00 -49.87 30.76
N GLU A 279 24.36 -50.04 31.91
CA GLU A 279 23.34 -49.12 32.43
C GLU A 279 23.89 -47.69 32.60
N LEU A 280 25.11 -47.56 33.15
CA LEU A 280 25.76 -46.26 33.32
C LEU A 280 26.07 -45.59 31.98
N GLU A 281 26.51 -46.35 30.97
CA GLU A 281 26.78 -45.85 29.63
C GLU A 281 25.49 -45.38 28.94
N GLU A 282 24.40 -46.12 29.09
CA GLU A 282 23.08 -45.76 28.56
C GLU A 282 22.56 -44.47 29.21
N GLU A 283 22.65 -44.35 30.54
CA GLU A 283 22.26 -43.13 31.25
C GLU A 283 23.14 -41.93 30.87
N ARG A 284 24.46 -42.14 30.64
CA ARG A 284 25.34 -41.09 30.10
C ARG A 284 24.90 -40.63 28.72
N GLN A 285 24.51 -41.55 27.84
CA GLN A 285 24.02 -41.20 26.50
C GLN A 285 22.68 -40.44 26.57
N LYS A 286 21.74 -40.89 27.42
CA LYS A 286 20.49 -40.17 27.65
C LYS A 286 20.74 -38.76 28.19
N HIS A 287 21.64 -38.62 29.16
CA HIS A 287 21.99 -37.32 29.72
C HIS A 287 22.65 -36.40 28.68
N ALA A 288 23.52 -36.94 27.81
CA ALA A 288 24.13 -36.20 26.72
C ALA A 288 23.08 -35.73 25.69
N ALA A 289 22.12 -36.58 25.34
CA ALA A 289 21.02 -36.24 24.44
C ALA A 289 20.12 -35.14 25.03
N LEU A 290 19.75 -35.26 26.30
CA LEU A 290 18.97 -34.24 27.02
C LEU A 290 19.72 -32.90 27.11
N ALA A 291 21.02 -32.93 27.37
CA ALA A 291 21.85 -31.71 27.39
C ALA A 291 21.88 -31.03 26.01
N ALA A 292 22.02 -31.81 24.93
CA ALA A 292 21.99 -31.27 23.57
C ALA A 292 20.62 -30.66 23.21
N GLN A 293 19.52 -31.29 23.65
CA GLN A 293 18.18 -30.76 23.44
C GLN A 293 17.95 -29.47 24.23
N LEU A 294 18.39 -29.42 25.49
CA LEU A 294 18.30 -28.21 26.32
C LEU A 294 19.06 -27.04 25.68
N ASP A 295 20.26 -27.29 25.14
CA ASP A 295 21.04 -26.24 24.47
C ASP A 295 20.40 -25.80 23.14
N LYS A 296 19.70 -26.70 22.44
CA LYS A 296 18.91 -26.34 21.27
C LYS A 296 17.74 -25.42 21.66
N GLU A 297 16.98 -25.79 22.69
CA GLU A 297 15.85 -24.99 23.19
C GLU A 297 16.30 -23.61 23.72
N LYS A 298 17.46 -23.52 24.38
CA LYS A 298 18.05 -22.23 24.77
C LYS A 298 18.33 -21.34 23.56
N ARG A 299 18.95 -21.88 22.50
CA ARG A 299 19.22 -21.11 21.28
C ARG A 299 17.92 -20.66 20.61
N GLU A 300 16.92 -21.54 20.51
CA GLU A 300 15.62 -21.19 19.94
C GLU A 300 14.90 -20.10 20.75
N LYS A 301 15.01 -20.14 22.09
CA LYS A 301 14.51 -19.09 22.98
C LYS A 301 15.23 -17.77 22.74
N ASP A 302 16.55 -17.78 22.64
CA ASP A 302 17.34 -16.56 22.41
C ASP A 302 17.01 -15.94 21.04
N ASP A 303 16.86 -16.76 20.00
CA ASP A 303 16.40 -16.32 18.67
C ASP A 303 14.99 -15.74 18.72
N ALA A 304 14.07 -16.36 19.48
CA ALA A 304 12.72 -15.85 19.66
C ALA A 304 12.70 -14.50 20.40
N LEU A 305 13.55 -14.33 21.42
CA LEU A 305 13.71 -13.06 22.12
C LEU A 305 14.27 -11.98 21.20
N LEU A 306 15.25 -12.30 20.36
CA LEU A 306 15.80 -11.37 19.38
C LEU A 306 14.75 -10.91 18.37
N ARG A 307 13.97 -11.85 17.82
CA ARG A 307 12.84 -11.53 16.92
C ARG A 307 11.78 -10.69 17.63
N ASN A 308 11.47 -10.98 18.89
CA ASN A 308 10.50 -10.20 19.66
C ASN A 308 10.98 -8.77 19.90
N ALA A 309 12.27 -8.58 20.18
CA ALA A 309 12.89 -7.26 20.31
C ALA A 309 12.83 -6.48 18.99
N GLN A 310 13.15 -7.13 17.86
CA GLN A 310 13.08 -6.52 16.54
C GLN A 310 11.65 -6.09 16.19
N VAL A 311 10.65 -6.96 16.35
CA VAL A 311 9.25 -6.63 16.09
C VAL A 311 8.78 -5.49 17.00
N SER A 312 9.19 -5.50 18.27
CA SER A 312 8.86 -4.41 19.20
C SER A 312 9.43 -3.07 18.74
N GLN A 313 10.65 -3.07 18.21
CA GLN A 313 11.27 -1.88 17.63
C GLN A 313 10.54 -1.41 16.37
N GLU A 314 10.21 -2.31 15.45
CA GLU A 314 9.45 -2.01 14.22
C GLU A 314 8.08 -1.41 14.54
N VAL A 315 7.38 -1.96 15.54
CA VAL A 315 6.10 -1.43 16.02
C VAL A 315 6.25 -0.02 16.60
N GLU A 316 7.31 0.26 17.36
CA GLU A 316 7.51 1.59 17.93
C GLU A 316 7.86 2.63 16.85
N MET A 317 8.67 2.24 15.84
CA MET A 317 8.92 3.09 14.67
C MET A 317 7.62 3.39 13.91
N ALA A 318 6.82 2.37 13.60
CA ALA A 318 5.53 2.55 12.93
C ALA A 318 4.57 3.44 13.71
N LYS A 319 4.56 3.35 15.05
CA LYS A 319 3.78 4.26 15.91
C LYS A 319 4.29 5.71 15.83
N GLN A 320 5.61 5.92 15.77
CA GLN A 320 6.17 7.26 15.62
C GLN A 320 5.80 7.87 14.27
N ASP A 321 5.87 7.10 13.19
CA ASP A 321 5.45 7.52 11.86
C ASP A 321 3.96 7.86 11.81
N LEU A 322 3.11 7.02 12.41
CA LEU A 322 1.68 7.30 12.51
C LEU A 322 1.40 8.60 13.29
N ARG A 323 2.13 8.85 14.39
CA ARG A 323 2.04 10.11 15.13
C ARG A 323 2.48 11.30 14.28
N ALA A 324 3.50 11.15 13.44
CA ALA A 324 3.95 12.21 12.53
C ALA A 324 2.88 12.51 11.47
N GLN A 325 2.34 11.48 10.81
CA GLN A 325 1.26 11.61 9.84
C GLN A 325 0.01 12.28 10.44
N LEU A 326 -0.37 11.92 11.67
CA LEU A 326 -1.50 12.57 12.36
C LEU A 326 -1.27 14.07 12.57
N ARG A 327 -0.04 14.50 12.89
CA ARG A 327 0.29 15.93 13.00
C ARG A 327 0.20 16.64 11.65
N GLU A 328 0.66 16.00 10.59
CA GLU A 328 0.54 16.55 9.23
C GLU A 328 -0.91 16.70 8.81
N VAL A 329 -1.75 15.70 9.08
CA VAL A 329 -3.20 15.76 8.83
C VAL A 329 -3.84 16.92 9.59
N ASP A 330 -3.49 17.11 10.87
CA ASP A 330 -3.99 18.25 11.66
C ASP A 330 -3.52 19.61 11.09
N GLU A 331 -2.27 19.70 10.63
CA GLU A 331 -1.79 20.89 9.93
C GLU A 331 -2.53 21.15 8.61
N PHE A 332 -2.78 20.10 7.82
CA PHE A 332 -3.53 20.21 6.57
C PHE A 332 -4.97 20.63 6.84
N TYR A 333 -5.59 20.08 7.88
CA TYR A 333 -6.94 20.47 8.31
C TYR A 333 -7.00 21.95 8.69
N LYS A 334 -6.03 22.45 9.49
CA LYS A 334 -5.91 23.88 9.83
C LYS A 334 -5.68 24.76 8.59
N LYS A 335 -4.82 24.33 7.66
CA LYS A 335 -4.57 25.03 6.39
C LYS A 335 -5.83 25.07 5.53
N HIS A 336 -6.56 23.96 5.43
CA HIS A 336 -7.81 23.86 4.69
C HIS A 336 -8.88 24.80 5.26
N SER A 337 -9.12 24.74 6.57
CA SER A 337 -10.04 25.65 7.26
C SER A 337 -9.69 27.13 7.05
N ASN A 338 -8.40 27.48 7.10
CA ASN A 338 -7.97 28.85 6.81
C ASN A 338 -8.20 29.27 5.36
N LEU A 339 -8.00 28.37 4.39
CA LEU A 339 -8.25 28.65 2.98
C LEU A 339 -9.75 28.76 2.70
N GLU A 340 -10.56 27.91 3.32
CA GLU A 340 -12.01 27.95 3.24
C GLU A 340 -12.55 29.30 3.77
N LYS A 341 -12.05 29.76 4.93
CA LYS A 341 -12.38 31.10 5.45
C LYS A 341 -12.01 32.21 4.47
N LYS A 342 -10.79 32.18 3.91
CA LYS A 342 -10.36 33.18 2.92
C LYS A 342 -11.20 33.16 1.64
N LEU A 343 -11.63 31.97 1.21
CA LEU A 343 -12.50 31.81 0.05
C LEU A 343 -13.85 32.46 0.33
N VAL A 344 -14.45 32.21 1.50
CA VAL A 344 -15.70 32.85 1.93
C VAL A 344 -15.55 34.38 1.97
N ASP A 345 -14.48 34.89 2.58
CA ASP A 345 -14.22 36.34 2.64
C ASP A 345 -14.12 36.96 1.23
N LYS A 346 -13.42 36.28 0.31
CA LYS A 346 -13.27 36.75 -1.08
C LYS A 346 -14.56 36.66 -1.89
N THR A 347 -15.38 35.61 -1.68
CA THR A 347 -16.71 35.51 -2.29
C THR A 347 -17.59 36.67 -1.84
N GLN A 348 -17.60 37.01 -0.55
CA GLN A 348 -18.34 38.15 -0.02
C GLN A 348 -17.86 39.49 -0.59
N GLU A 349 -16.55 39.64 -0.80
CA GLU A 349 -15.99 40.84 -1.44
C GLU A 349 -16.42 40.96 -2.92
N CYS A 350 -16.38 39.85 -3.67
CA CYS A 350 -16.90 39.80 -5.03
C CYS A 350 -18.40 40.13 -5.10
N GLU A 351 -19.20 39.63 -4.16
CA GLU A 351 -20.64 39.97 -4.08
C GLU A 351 -20.86 41.47 -3.85
N LYS A 352 -20.06 42.11 -2.98
CA LYS A 352 -20.12 43.56 -2.77
C LYS A 352 -19.79 44.33 -4.04
N VAL A 353 -18.69 43.98 -4.70
CA VAL A 353 -18.27 44.63 -5.97
C VAL A 353 -19.32 44.39 -7.06
N GLN A 354 -19.92 43.20 -7.13
CA GLN A 354 -21.01 42.91 -8.07
C GLN A 354 -22.23 43.78 -7.80
N ASN A 355 -22.60 43.99 -6.53
CA ASN A 355 -23.71 44.87 -6.16
C ASN A 355 -23.42 46.34 -6.50
N GLU A 356 -22.20 46.80 -6.25
CA GLU A 356 -21.75 48.15 -6.65
C GLU A 356 -21.77 48.32 -8.17
N LEU A 357 -21.29 47.32 -8.92
CA LEU A 357 -21.32 47.32 -10.38
C LEU A 357 -22.76 47.39 -10.91
N ASN A 358 -23.67 46.60 -10.34
CA ASN A 358 -25.09 46.63 -10.70
C ASN A 358 -25.71 48.01 -10.42
N LEU A 359 -25.37 48.64 -9.29
CA LEU A 359 -25.84 49.98 -8.93
C LEU A 359 -25.29 51.04 -9.90
N LEU A 360 -24.00 50.95 -10.26
CA LEU A 360 -23.38 51.85 -11.23
C LEU A 360 -23.98 51.65 -12.62
N GLN A 361 -24.22 50.41 -13.06
CA GLN A 361 -24.93 50.11 -14.31
C GLN A 361 -26.33 50.74 -14.33
N ALA A 362 -27.06 50.67 -13.22
CA ALA A 362 -28.37 51.33 -13.11
C ALA A 362 -28.25 52.86 -13.22
N ARG A 363 -27.27 53.49 -12.57
CA ARG A 363 -27.03 54.94 -12.70
C ARG A 363 -26.59 55.35 -14.10
N VAL A 364 -25.76 54.55 -14.77
CA VAL A 364 -25.37 54.78 -16.17
C VAL A 364 -26.60 54.71 -17.08
N ALA A 365 -27.45 53.69 -16.91
CA ALA A 365 -28.69 53.58 -17.67
C ALA A 365 -29.65 54.77 -17.42
N GLU A 366 -29.70 55.29 -16.19
CA GLU A 366 -30.47 56.49 -15.85
C GLU A 366 -29.91 57.75 -16.52
N VAL A 367 -28.58 57.95 -16.49
CA VAL A 367 -27.92 59.09 -17.18
C VAL A 367 -28.06 58.99 -18.70
N ASP A 368 -27.93 57.80 -19.28
CA ASP A 368 -28.17 57.57 -20.71
C ASP A 368 -29.62 57.93 -21.07
N SER A 369 -30.58 57.58 -20.21
CA SER A 369 -31.99 57.96 -20.42
C SER A 369 -32.22 59.47 -20.35
N GLN A 370 -31.51 60.19 -19.47
CA GLN A 370 -31.60 61.66 -19.31
C GLN A 370 -30.85 62.44 -20.40
N THR A 371 -29.73 61.91 -20.91
CA THR A 371 -28.94 62.54 -21.98
C THR A 371 -29.53 62.29 -23.36
N THR A 372 -30.28 61.20 -23.54
CA THR A 372 -31.23 61.10 -24.65
C THR A 372 -32.47 61.95 -24.35
N ASP A 373 -32.34 63.28 -24.39
CA ASP A 373 -33.49 64.16 -24.58
C ASP A 373 -34.00 63.96 -26.02
N LYS A 374 -34.64 62.82 -26.22
CA LYS A 374 -35.32 62.43 -27.46
C LYS A 374 -36.40 63.47 -27.80
N GLY A 375 -36.81 64.31 -26.85
CA GLY A 375 -37.68 65.46 -27.05
C GLY A 375 -37.01 66.55 -27.88
N VAL A 376 -35.85 67.04 -27.43
CA VAL A 376 -35.08 68.07 -28.15
C VAL A 376 -34.55 67.55 -29.49
N GLU A 377 -34.09 66.30 -29.55
CA GLU A 377 -33.64 65.70 -30.82
C GLU A 377 -34.78 65.57 -31.84
N ARG A 378 -35.99 65.18 -31.40
CA ARG A 378 -37.18 65.16 -32.28
C ARG A 378 -37.56 66.55 -32.73
N GLU A 379 -37.57 67.52 -31.84
CA GLU A 379 -38.00 68.88 -32.16
C GLU A 379 -37.04 69.57 -33.14
N LEU A 380 -35.73 69.33 -33.01
CA LEU A 380 -34.72 69.78 -33.98
C LEU A 380 -34.88 69.10 -35.34
N LYS A 381 -35.20 67.80 -35.37
CA LYS A 381 -35.49 67.06 -36.62
C LYS A 381 -36.72 67.62 -37.34
N THR A 382 -37.80 67.95 -36.60
CA THR A 382 -39.01 68.55 -37.20
C THR A 382 -38.70 69.93 -37.80
N LYS A 383 -37.98 70.79 -37.05
CA LYS A 383 -37.57 72.13 -37.53
C LYS A 383 -36.70 72.05 -38.78
N LEU A 384 -35.79 71.07 -38.87
CA LEU A 384 -34.98 70.84 -40.06
C LEU A 384 -35.84 70.46 -41.28
N CYS A 385 -36.79 69.53 -41.13
CA CYS A 385 -37.73 69.18 -42.21
C CYS A 385 -38.54 70.39 -42.69
N ASP A 386 -39.04 71.23 -41.78
CA ASP A 386 -39.83 72.41 -42.14
C ASP A 386 -38.99 73.46 -42.88
N LEU A 387 -37.75 73.67 -42.45
CA LEU A 387 -36.81 74.56 -43.11
C LEU A 387 -36.42 74.04 -44.50
N GLU A 388 -36.17 72.74 -44.64
CA GLU A 388 -35.91 72.12 -45.94
C GLU A 388 -37.11 72.31 -46.89
N ALA A 389 -38.33 72.09 -46.41
CA ALA A 389 -39.55 72.31 -47.20
C ALA A 389 -39.67 73.77 -47.66
N GLN A 390 -39.44 74.74 -46.77
CA GLN A 390 -39.41 76.16 -47.13
C GLN A 390 -38.33 76.48 -48.17
N LEU A 391 -37.14 75.87 -48.04
CA LEU A 391 -36.04 76.07 -48.97
C LEU A 391 -36.38 75.52 -50.36
N THR A 392 -37.06 74.37 -50.43
CA THR A 392 -37.55 73.83 -51.72
C THR A 392 -38.59 74.74 -52.37
N ASP A 393 -39.50 75.33 -51.59
CA ASP A 393 -40.54 76.21 -52.11
C ASP A 393 -39.99 77.57 -52.56
N ARG A 394 -39.04 78.12 -51.80
CA ARG A 394 -38.27 79.31 -52.20
C ARG A 394 -37.47 79.04 -53.47
N ASN A 395 -36.84 77.87 -53.60
CA ASN A 395 -36.15 77.47 -54.83
C ASN A 395 -37.12 77.33 -56.03
N LYS A 396 -38.34 76.82 -55.82
CA LYS A 396 -39.38 76.82 -56.87
C LYS A 396 -39.76 78.24 -57.28
N ASN A 397 -39.97 79.15 -56.32
CA ASN A 397 -40.24 80.56 -56.58
C ASN A 397 -39.09 81.25 -57.34
N ILE A 398 -37.84 80.98 -56.96
CA ILE A 398 -36.66 81.49 -57.67
C ILE A 398 -36.67 81.02 -59.12
N ARG A 399 -36.98 79.74 -59.39
CA ARG A 399 -37.09 79.24 -60.78
C ARG A 399 -38.20 79.94 -61.56
N VAL A 400 -39.36 80.18 -60.93
CA VAL A 400 -40.46 80.92 -61.57
C VAL A 400 -40.08 82.37 -61.86
N LEU A 401 -39.39 83.05 -60.94
CA LEU A 401 -38.89 84.40 -61.15
C LEU A 401 -37.80 84.47 -62.21
N GLN A 402 -36.88 83.50 -62.25
CA GLN A 402 -35.87 83.36 -63.30
C GLN A 402 -36.52 83.12 -64.67
N GLN A 403 -37.57 82.29 -64.74
CA GLN A 403 -38.35 82.08 -65.95
C GLN A 403 -39.02 83.38 -66.42
N ARG A 404 -39.67 84.13 -65.51
CA ARG A 404 -40.25 85.46 -65.80
C ARG A 404 -39.21 86.47 -66.29
N LEU A 405 -38.03 86.51 -65.67
CA LEU A 405 -36.92 87.35 -66.10
C LEU A 405 -36.43 86.97 -67.50
N ALA A 406 -36.31 85.68 -67.80
CA ALA A 406 -35.95 85.19 -69.12
C ALA A 406 -36.99 85.56 -70.18
N ASP A 407 -38.29 85.48 -69.83
CA ASP A 407 -39.38 85.85 -70.71
C ASP A 407 -39.43 87.37 -70.94
N MET A 408 -39.21 88.19 -69.90
CA MET A 408 -39.04 89.64 -70.03
C MET A 408 -37.81 90.01 -70.88
N LYS A 409 -36.70 89.27 -70.73
CA LYS A 409 -35.50 89.45 -71.56
C LYS A 409 -35.77 89.13 -73.03
N LYS A 410 -36.58 88.10 -73.32
CA LYS A 410 -37.04 87.78 -74.68
C LYS A 410 -38.00 88.83 -75.25
N THR A 411 -38.83 89.46 -74.42
CA THR A 411 -39.71 90.56 -74.84
C THR A 411 -38.88 91.82 -75.15
N LEU A 412 -37.91 92.16 -74.30
CA LEU A 412 -37.00 93.30 -74.52
C LEU A 412 -36.06 93.08 -75.72
N GLN A 413 -35.62 91.84 -75.98
CA GLN A 413 -34.84 91.49 -77.18
C GLN A 413 -35.67 91.47 -78.47
N ARG A 414 -37.01 91.55 -78.38
CA ARG A 414 -37.92 91.63 -79.54
C ARG A 414 -38.24 93.09 -79.93
N GLU A 415 -37.93 94.08 -79.09
CA GLU A 415 -38.16 95.52 -79.35
C GLU A 415 -36.91 96.33 -79.72
N LEU A 416 -35.72 95.74 -79.70
CA LEU A 416 -34.49 96.44 -80.09
C LEU A 416 -33.69 95.61 -81.09
N LYS A 417 -33.78 95.97 -82.39
CA LYS A 417 -32.88 95.48 -83.44
C LYS A 417 -32.31 96.68 -84.19
N GLY A 418 -31.03 96.96 -83.97
CA GLY A 418 -30.26 97.93 -84.75
C GLY A 418 -28.94 98.36 -84.11
N VAL A 419 -27.85 97.81 -84.65
CA VAL A 419 -26.49 98.40 -84.80
C VAL A 419 -25.44 98.15 -83.69
N ASP A 420 -24.49 97.27 -84.05
CA ASP A 420 -23.08 97.08 -83.58
C ASP A 420 -22.23 98.35 -83.86
N PRO A 421 -21.04 98.64 -83.25
CA PRO A 421 -19.92 97.70 -83.11
C PRO A 421 -19.01 97.85 -81.87
N GLY A 422 -18.28 96.77 -81.55
CA GLY A 422 -16.82 96.82 -81.43
C GLY A 422 -16.14 97.32 -80.15
N GLY A 423 -15.24 96.48 -79.61
CA GLY A 423 -13.88 96.93 -79.28
C GLY A 423 -13.37 96.72 -77.85
N GLY A 424 -12.34 95.86 -77.73
CA GLY A 424 -11.28 95.88 -76.70
C GLY A 424 -11.69 95.36 -75.32
N GLY A 425 -10.90 94.57 -74.60
CA GLY A 425 -9.47 94.33 -74.64
C GLY A 425 -8.96 94.26 -73.19
N GLY A 426 -8.09 93.29 -72.89
CA GLY A 426 -7.35 93.17 -71.62
C GLY A 426 -8.13 92.42 -70.53
N GLY A 427 -7.57 91.44 -69.83
CA GLY A 427 -6.16 91.13 -69.59
C GLY A 427 -5.89 91.13 -68.09
N GLY A 428 -5.23 90.09 -67.59
CA GLY A 428 -4.67 89.99 -66.23
C GLY A 428 -5.63 89.34 -65.23
N GLY A 429 -5.32 88.22 -64.59
CA GLY A 429 -4.01 87.61 -64.34
C GLY A 429 -3.49 88.01 -62.96
N GLY A 430 -3.06 87.00 -62.20
CA GLY A 430 -2.36 87.13 -60.92
C GLY A 430 -3.33 87.28 -59.75
N GLY A 431 -3.38 86.38 -58.78
CA GLY A 431 -2.26 85.77 -58.06
C GLY A 431 -2.59 85.97 -56.57
N ASP A 432 -2.01 85.32 -55.59
CA ASP A 432 -0.99 84.29 -55.53
C ASP A 432 -0.89 83.94 -54.03
N ILE A 433 -0.30 82.77 -53.72
CA ILE A 433 0.56 82.51 -52.55
C ILE A 433 0.01 82.88 -51.14
N THR A 434 -0.17 81.93 -50.21
CA THR A 434 0.94 81.34 -49.43
C THR A 434 0.54 80.06 -48.68
N THR A 435 1.32 79.00 -48.92
CA THR A 435 2.00 78.15 -47.92
C THR A 435 1.27 77.73 -46.63
N ASN A 436 1.10 76.42 -46.41
CA ASN A 436 2.09 75.67 -45.63
C ASN A 436 1.87 74.16 -45.70
N HIS A 437 2.86 73.47 -46.26
CA HIS A 437 3.21 72.11 -45.91
C HIS A 437 3.65 72.07 -44.44
N HIS A 438 3.09 71.15 -43.64
CA HIS A 438 3.89 70.37 -42.70
C HIS A 438 3.37 68.95 -42.63
N ASN A 439 4.20 68.09 -43.20
CA ASN A 439 4.41 66.67 -42.99
C ASN A 439 3.67 66.06 -41.78
N PRO A 440 3.01 64.89 -41.93
CA PRO A 440 2.74 64.03 -40.79
C PRO A 440 4.10 63.49 -40.31
N THR A 441 4.61 64.03 -39.21
CA THR A 441 5.74 63.46 -38.47
C THR A 441 5.35 62.03 -38.09
N PRO A 442 6.07 61.00 -38.56
CA PRO A 442 5.94 59.66 -38.01
C PRO A 442 6.46 59.72 -36.59
N LEU A 443 5.54 59.68 -35.63
CA LEU A 443 5.88 59.28 -34.27
C LEU A 443 6.60 57.93 -34.37
N PRO A 444 7.72 57.75 -33.64
CA PRO A 444 8.45 56.49 -33.66
C PRO A 444 7.48 55.36 -33.27
N PRO A 445 7.55 54.18 -33.92
CA PRO A 445 6.75 53.05 -33.49
C PRO A 445 7.09 52.78 -32.02
N PRO A 446 6.11 52.50 -31.15
CA PRO A 446 6.43 51.92 -29.87
C PRO A 446 7.12 50.58 -30.18
N GLU A 447 8.41 50.47 -29.87
CA GLU A 447 9.17 49.20 -29.97
C GLU A 447 8.56 48.08 -29.08
N ASP A 448 7.50 48.38 -28.35
CA ASP A 448 6.79 47.50 -27.43
C ASP A 448 5.91 46.44 -28.10
N ASP A 449 5.51 46.60 -29.36
CA ASP A 449 4.52 45.71 -29.97
C ASP A 449 5.12 44.36 -30.43
N VAL A 450 6.39 44.35 -30.86
CA VAL A 450 7.14 43.12 -31.15
C VAL A 450 7.46 42.37 -29.85
N ASN A 451 7.80 43.11 -28.79
CA ASN A 451 8.10 42.55 -27.47
C ASN A 451 6.85 41.97 -26.81
N PHE A 452 5.67 42.59 -26.93
CA PHE A 452 4.45 42.06 -26.32
C PHE A 452 3.92 40.82 -27.05
N LYS A 453 3.99 40.82 -28.39
CA LYS A 453 3.62 39.64 -29.19
C LYS A 453 4.57 38.47 -28.97
N TYR A 454 5.88 38.74 -28.86
CA TYR A 454 6.88 37.72 -28.53
C TYR A 454 6.73 37.25 -27.08
N LEU A 455 6.52 38.16 -26.13
CA LEU A 455 6.28 37.86 -24.72
C LEU A 455 5.03 36.99 -24.53
N LYS A 456 3.91 37.33 -25.18
CA LYS A 456 2.69 36.52 -25.15
C LYS A 456 2.97 35.11 -25.68
N HIS A 457 3.72 34.99 -26.77
CA HIS A 457 4.10 33.69 -27.30
C HIS A 457 5.02 32.91 -26.34
N VAL A 458 6.04 33.56 -25.77
CA VAL A 458 7.01 32.95 -24.84
C VAL A 458 6.33 32.53 -23.53
N LEU A 459 5.39 33.33 -23.00
CA LEU A 459 4.60 32.99 -21.82
C LEU A 459 3.64 31.82 -22.08
N ILE A 460 2.90 31.85 -23.20
CA ILE A 460 2.01 30.75 -23.57
C ILE A 460 2.82 29.47 -23.74
N LYS A 461 3.96 29.53 -24.44
CA LYS A 461 4.86 28.39 -24.60
C LYS A 461 5.38 27.93 -23.24
N PHE A 462 5.86 28.84 -22.38
CA PHE A 462 6.35 28.51 -21.04
C PHE A 462 5.30 27.80 -20.17
N LEU A 463 4.04 28.26 -20.20
CA LEU A 463 2.93 27.69 -19.42
C LEU A 463 2.40 26.35 -19.98
N THR A 464 2.60 26.10 -21.28
CA THR A 464 2.06 24.91 -21.97
C THR A 464 3.12 23.88 -22.34
N SER A 465 4.41 24.18 -22.14
CA SER A 465 5.52 23.26 -22.43
C SER A 465 5.78 22.29 -21.28
N ARG A 466 6.44 21.17 -21.60
CA ARG A 466 6.91 20.19 -20.61
C ARG A 466 7.98 20.81 -19.71
N GLU A 467 8.13 20.31 -18.49
CA GLU A 467 8.93 20.93 -17.43
C GLU A 467 10.43 21.08 -17.78
N TYR A 468 10.97 20.28 -18.71
CA TYR A 468 12.33 20.44 -19.23
C TYR A 468 12.46 21.63 -20.20
N GLU A 469 11.46 21.84 -21.06
CA GLU A 469 11.41 22.97 -21.98
C GLU A 469 11.14 24.30 -21.24
N ALA A 470 10.28 24.27 -20.21
CA ALA A 470 10.02 25.43 -19.36
C ALA A 470 11.28 25.93 -18.63
N GLN A 471 12.18 25.04 -18.20
CA GLN A 471 13.47 25.43 -17.62
C GLN A 471 14.35 26.21 -18.60
N HIS A 472 14.40 25.81 -19.87
CA HIS A 472 15.15 26.54 -20.89
C HIS A 472 14.52 27.90 -21.22
N LEU A 473 13.19 28.00 -21.19
CA LEU A 473 12.45 29.24 -21.42
C LEU A 473 12.52 30.22 -20.24
N THR A 474 13.02 29.80 -19.07
CA THR A 474 13.11 30.64 -17.87
C THR A 474 13.96 31.89 -18.09
N ARG A 475 15.08 31.78 -18.84
CA ARG A 475 15.93 32.95 -19.17
C ARG A 475 15.22 33.94 -20.09
N ALA A 476 14.47 33.43 -21.07
CA ALA A 476 13.72 34.27 -22.00
C ALA A 476 12.61 35.03 -21.28
N VAL A 477 11.86 34.35 -20.40
CA VAL A 477 10.81 34.98 -19.57
C VAL A 477 11.41 36.03 -18.63
N ALA A 478 12.52 35.72 -17.95
CA ALA A 478 13.19 36.66 -17.05
C ALA A 478 13.70 37.91 -17.78
N THR A 479 14.23 37.75 -19.00
CA THR A 479 14.74 38.86 -19.80
C THR A 479 13.60 39.74 -20.33
N LEU A 480 12.54 39.13 -20.86
CA LEU A 480 11.41 39.87 -21.45
C LEU A 480 10.54 40.59 -20.40
N LEU A 481 10.41 40.01 -19.20
CA LEU A 481 9.67 40.62 -18.09
C LEU A 481 10.56 41.43 -17.13
N ARG A 482 11.87 41.55 -17.43
CA ARG A 482 12.86 42.26 -16.62
C ARG A 482 12.86 41.81 -15.15
N PHE A 483 12.84 40.51 -14.92
CA PHE A 483 12.95 39.95 -13.57
C PHE A 483 14.30 40.31 -12.94
N SER A 484 14.28 40.56 -11.64
CA SER A 484 15.49 40.58 -10.83
C SER A 484 16.12 39.20 -10.77
N ALA A 485 17.42 39.14 -10.46
CA ALA A 485 18.15 37.87 -10.29
C ALA A 485 17.50 36.95 -9.25
N GLU A 486 16.84 37.53 -8.24
CA GLU A 486 16.13 36.80 -7.20
C GLU A 486 14.79 36.21 -7.70
N GLU A 487 14.04 36.97 -8.52
CA GLU A 487 12.79 36.48 -9.13
C GLU A 487 13.06 35.38 -10.16
N GLU A 488 14.14 35.49 -10.94
CA GLU A 488 14.57 34.42 -11.86
C GLU A 488 14.98 33.16 -11.09
N ARG A 489 15.78 33.29 -10.02
CA ARG A 489 16.20 32.17 -9.16
C ARG A 489 14.99 31.44 -8.58
N LEU A 490 14.03 32.18 -8.07
CA LEU A 490 12.80 31.64 -7.49
C LEU A 490 11.93 30.89 -8.51
N LEU A 491 11.86 31.40 -9.74
CA LEU A 491 11.15 30.73 -10.83
C LEU A 491 11.83 29.39 -11.21
N ARG A 492 13.17 29.36 -11.25
CA ARG A 492 13.97 28.14 -11.49
C ARG A 492 13.76 27.10 -10.40
N GLU A 493 13.88 27.51 -9.14
CA GLU A 493 13.68 26.63 -7.97
C GLU A 493 12.25 26.08 -7.92
N THR A 494 11.26 26.87 -8.37
CA THR A 494 9.86 26.43 -8.39
C THR A 494 9.65 25.35 -9.46
N LEU A 495 10.29 25.48 -10.63
CA LEU A 495 10.26 24.45 -11.67
C LEU A 495 11.00 23.19 -11.25
N GLU A 496 12.13 23.32 -10.55
CA GLU A 496 12.91 22.19 -10.05
C GLU A 496 12.21 21.45 -8.90
N TRP A 497 11.56 22.19 -7.99
CA TRP A 497 10.68 21.63 -6.98
C TRP A 497 9.56 20.80 -7.60
N ARG A 498 8.90 21.27 -8.67
CA ARG A 498 7.86 20.49 -9.36
C ARG A 498 8.39 19.18 -9.99
N LYS A 499 9.70 19.04 -10.18
CA LYS A 499 10.35 17.81 -10.67
C LYS A 499 10.79 16.87 -9.54
N SER A 500 10.82 17.34 -8.30
CA SER A 500 11.25 16.56 -7.13
C SER A 500 10.06 16.11 -6.31
N TRP A 501 9.95 14.80 -6.06
CA TRP A 501 8.91 14.24 -5.19
C TRP A 501 9.09 14.67 -3.72
N PHE A 502 10.31 15.02 -3.31
CA PHE A 502 10.70 15.24 -1.90
C PHE A 502 11.17 16.67 -1.60
N GLY A 503 10.99 17.62 -2.52
CA GLY A 503 11.41 19.00 -2.31
C GLY A 503 10.43 19.82 -1.46
N SER A 504 10.95 20.79 -0.71
CA SER A 504 10.12 21.84 -0.08
C SER A 504 9.81 22.95 -1.08
N ARG A 505 8.56 23.43 -1.15
CA ARG A 505 8.16 24.50 -2.08
C ARG A 505 8.96 25.79 -1.80
N PRO A 506 9.58 26.42 -2.82
CA PRO A 506 10.33 27.67 -2.64
C PRO A 506 9.44 28.78 -2.07
N ARG A 507 9.97 29.54 -1.11
CA ARG A 507 9.22 30.61 -0.44
C ARG A 507 9.28 31.89 -1.26
N LEU A 508 8.12 32.37 -1.71
CA LEU A 508 8.02 33.69 -2.34
C LEU A 508 8.42 34.79 -1.33
N PRO A 509 9.29 35.74 -1.71
CA PRO A 509 9.58 36.90 -0.89
C PRO A 509 8.28 37.66 -0.57
N LYS A 510 8.08 38.03 0.70
CA LYS A 510 6.98 38.93 1.09
C LYS A 510 7.23 40.27 0.39
N LEU A 511 6.39 40.61 -0.59
CA LEU A 511 6.35 41.95 -1.18
C LEU A 511 6.19 42.95 -0.03
N ARG A 512 7.28 43.64 0.33
CA ARG A 512 7.17 44.86 1.12
C ARG A 512 6.58 45.90 0.17
N HIS A 513 5.33 46.27 0.39
CA HIS A 513 4.81 47.51 -0.17
C HIS A 513 5.74 48.64 0.29
N SER A 514 6.48 49.20 -0.67
CA SER A 514 7.08 50.51 -0.48
C SER A 514 5.93 51.51 -0.54
N PRO A 515 5.74 52.35 0.47
CA PRO A 515 4.76 53.43 0.38
C PRO A 515 5.28 54.49 -0.58
N SER A 516 4.50 54.71 -1.64
CA SER A 516 4.52 55.82 -2.61
C SER A 516 5.81 56.08 -3.41
#